data_AF-A0A7H8Z7G5-F1
#
_entry.id   AF-A0A7H8Z7G5-F1
#
_cell.length_a   1.000
_cell.length_b   1.000
_cell.length_c   1.000
_cell.angle_alpha   90.00
_cell.angle_beta   90.00
_cell.angle_gamma   90.00
#
_symmetry.space_group_name_H-M   'P 1'
#
loop_
_entity.id
_entity.type
_entity.pdbx_description
1 polymer ?
#
loop_
_entity_poly.entity_id
_entity_poly.type
_entity_poly.pdbx_seq_one_letter_code
_entity_poly.pdbx_strand_id
1 'polypeptide(L)' 'MLVQLFALYLESLVLTILLVLVVLGIWIGFRALSGVDKTAKERQAHLYDMIMIGVLTIPVLSFATMSILLVLKA' A
#
# COMPACT_ATOMS: atom_id res chain seq x y z
N MET A 1 -18.98 -20.38 -1.07
CA MET A 1 -19.11 -19.09 -1.79
C MET A 1 -18.72 -17.88 -0.94
N LEU A 2 -19.48 -17.48 0.09
CA LEU A 2 -19.13 -16.28 0.90
C LEU A 2 -17.76 -16.39 1.58
N VAL A 3 -17.46 -17.53 2.20
CA VAL A 3 -16.16 -17.79 2.86
C VAL A 3 -15.00 -17.70 1.86
N GLN A 4 -15.20 -18.16 0.62
CA GLN A 4 -14.17 -18.11 -0.43
C GLN A 4 -13.93 -16.67 -0.90
N LEU A 5 -14.99 -15.87 -1.06
CA LEU A 5 -14.86 -14.45 -1.40
C LEU A 5 -14.15 -13.67 -0.29
N PHE A 6 -14.48 -13.92 0.98
CA PHE A 6 -13.77 -13.31 2.11
C PHE A 6 -12.30 -13.72 2.18
N ALA A 7 -11.99 -15.01 1.97
CA ALA A 7 -10.61 -15.50 1.93
C ALA A 7 -9.81 -14.83 0.81
N LEU A 8 -10.40 -14.72 -0.39
CA LEU A 8 -9.78 -14.07 -1.54
C LEU A 8 -9.53 -12.57 -1.29
N TYR A 9 -10.46 -11.88 -0.63
CA TYR A 9 -10.28 -10.49 -0.24
C TYR A 9 -9.16 -10.30 0.79
N LEU A 10 -9.07 -11.19 1.79
CA LEU A 10 -7.98 -11.12 2.78
C LEU A 10 -6.62 -11.39 2.13
N GLU A 11 -6.56 -12.35 1.20
CA GLU A 11 -5.36 -12.64 0.41
C GLU A 11 -4.94 -11.42 -0.42
N SER A 12 -5.87 -10.81 -1.16
CA SER A 12 -5.60 -9.61 -1.95
C SER A 12 -5.20 -8.41 -1.10
N LEU A 13 -5.78 -8.29 0.10
CA LEU A 13 -5.47 -7.23 1.05
C LEU A 13 -4.04 -7.35 1.55
N VAL A 14 -3.62 -8.54 1.97
CA VAL A 14 -2.25 -8.79 2.44
C VAL A 14 -1.24 -8.50 1.31
N LEU A 15 -1.50 -9.01 0.10
CA LEU A 15 -0.63 -8.75 -1.05
C LEU A 15 -0.52 -7.25 -1.37
N THR A 16 -1.64 -6.54 -1.31
CA THR A 16 -1.68 -5.09 -1.55
C THR A 16 -0.93 -4.32 -0.48
N ILE A 17 -1.10 -4.67 0.80
CA ILE A 17 -0.37 -4.05 1.91
C ILE A 17 1.13 -4.20 1.69
N LEU A 18 1.60 -5.41 1.37
CA LEU A 18 3.03 -5.66 1.12
C LEU A 18 3.54 -4.84 -0.06
N LEU A 19 2.80 -4.80 -1.16
CA LEU A 19 3.16 -4.04 -2.35
C LEU A 19 3.25 -2.53 -2.05
N VAL A 20 2.23 -1.97 -1.40
CA VAL A 20 2.18 -0.54 -1.07
C VAL A 20 3.28 -0.17 -0.06
N LEU A 21 3.54 -1.01 0.94
CA LEU A 21 4.62 -0.78 1.89
C LEU A 21 6.00 -0.78 1.22
N VAL A 22 6.23 -1.68 0.27
CA VAL A 22 7.48 -1.71 -0.50
C VAL A 22 7.62 -0.44 -1.35
N VAL A 23 6.58 -0.06 -2.08
CA VAL A 23 6.60 1.15 -2.94
C VAL A 23 6.82 2.42 -2.12
N LEU A 24 6.05 2.61 -1.05
CA LEU A 24 6.17 3.77 -0.16
C LEU A 24 7.51 3.75 0.59
N GLY A 25 7.97 2.58 1.05
CA GLY A 25 9.25 2.42 1.71
C GLY A 25 10.42 2.82 0.81
N ILE A 26 10.40 2.38 -0.46
CA ILE A 26 11.39 2.80 -1.47
C ILE A 26 11.31 4.30 -1.71
N TRP A 27 10.12 4.87 -1.85
CA TRP A 27 9.95 6.31 -2.08
C TRP A 27 10.45 7.16 -0.92
N ILE A 28 10.10 6.79 0.31
CA ILE A 28 10.57 7.44 1.53
C ILE A 28 12.08 7.31 1.65
N GLY A 29 12.65 6.12 1.38
CA GLY A 29 14.09 5.88 1.41
C GLY A 29 14.83 6.74 0.38
N PHE A 30 14.35 6.77 -0.86
CA PHE A 30 14.92 7.59 -1.93
C PHE A 30 14.87 9.08 -1.57
N ARG A 31 13.75 9.57 -1.05
CA ARG A 31 13.61 10.96 -0.62
C ARG A 31 14.54 11.28 0.56
N ALA A 32 14.68 10.38 1.53
CA ALA A 32 15.59 10.56 2.65
C ALA A 32 17.05 10.68 2.17
N LEU A 33 17.47 9.88 1.19
CA LEU A 33 18.80 9.96 0.56
C LEU A 33 19.01 11.25 -0.22
N SER A 34 17.97 11.78 -0.86
CA SER A 34 18.05 13.04 -1.61
C SER A 34 18.20 14.29 -0.73
N GLY A 35 18.04 14.17 0.59
CA GLY A 35 18.29 15.26 1.55
C GLY A 35 17.35 16.46 1.40
N VAL A 36 16.22 16.31 0.71
CA VAL A 36 15.27 17.39 0.41
C VAL A 36 14.64 17.96 1.69
N ASP A 37 14.39 17.11 2.70
CA ASP A 37 13.78 17.51 3.97
C ASP A 37 14.85 17.92 5.00
N LYS A 38 14.97 19.24 5.21
CA LYS A 38 16.01 19.86 6.05
C LYS A 38 15.64 19.90 7.53
N THR A 39 14.34 19.90 7.84
CA THR A 39 13.85 19.94 9.21
C THR A 39 13.17 18.63 9.63
N ALA A 40 13.15 18.37 10.94
CA ALA A 40 12.42 17.23 11.50
C ALA A 40 10.90 17.31 11.23
N LYS A 41 10.34 18.53 11.19
CA LYS A 41 8.91 18.75 10.90
C LYS A 41 8.55 18.38 9.47
N GLU A 42 9.37 18.74 8.48
CA GLU A 42 9.15 18.37 7.07
C GLU A 42 9.19 16.85 6.87
N ARG A 43 10.15 16.17 7.50
CA ARG A 43 10.24 14.71 7.47
C ARG A 43 8.99 14.05 8.08
N GLN A 44 8.52 14.57 9.21
CA GLN A 44 7.33 14.04 9.89
C GLN A 44 6.06 14.27 9.06
N ALA A 45 5.88 15.47 8.50
CA ALA A 45 4.77 15.77 7.61
C ALA A 45 4.75 14.84 6.39
N HIS A 46 5.90 14.64 5.75
CA HIS A 46 6.00 13.72 4.62
C HIS A 46 5.65 12.28 5.01
N LEU A 47 6.14 11.79 6.16
CA LEU A 47 5.78 10.44 6.63
C LEU A 47 4.27 10.30 6.86
N TYR A 48 3.61 11.30 7.46
CA TYR A 48 2.16 11.28 7.62
C TYR A 48 1.42 11.28 6.29
N ASP A 49 1.88 12.07 5.32
CA ASP A 49 1.29 12.08 3.97
C ASP A 49 1.41 10.69 3.32
N MET A 50 2.58 10.04 3.43
CA MET A 50 2.78 8.70 2.88
C MET A 50 1.90 7.65 3.58
N ILE A 51 1.76 7.73 4.90
CA ILE A 51 0.85 6.86 5.65
C ILE A 51 -0.59 7.08 5.19
N MET A 52 -1.02 8.33 5.04
CA MET A 52 -2.37 8.67 4.56
C MET A 52 -2.62 8.10 3.16
N ILE A 53 -1.66 8.24 2.24
CA ILE A 53 -1.73 7.63 0.91
C ILE A 53 -1.89 6.11 1.04
N GLY A 54 -1.08 5.45 1.87
CA GLY A 54 -1.20 4.01 2.09
C GLY A 54 -2.59 3.60 2.59
N VAL A 55 -3.07 4.25 3.65
CA VAL A 55 -4.39 3.97 4.26
C VAL A 55 -5.54 4.14 3.26
N LEU A 56 -5.48 5.16 2.39
CA LEU A 56 -6.52 5.43 1.40
C LEU A 56 -6.43 4.55 0.16
N THR A 57 -5.23 4.19 -0.28
CA THR A 57 -5.01 3.45 -1.54
C THR A 57 -5.10 1.94 -1.37
N ILE A 58 -4.69 1.39 -0.22
CA ILE A 58 -4.71 -0.06 0.06
C ILE A 58 -6.10 -0.68 -0.14
N PRO A 59 -7.21 -0.10 0.38
CA PRO A 59 -8.53 -0.69 0.17
C PRO A 59 -8.91 -0.78 -1.31
N VAL A 60 -8.67 0.29 -2.07
CA VAL A 60 -8.99 0.37 -3.50
C VAL A 60 -8.16 -0.63 -4.31
N LEU A 61 -6.85 -0.67 -4.07
CA LEU A 61 -5.94 -1.60 -4.76
C LEU A 61 -6.19 -3.06 -4.36
N SER A 62 -6.66 -3.32 -3.14
CA SER A 62 -7.06 -4.67 -2.71
C SER A 62 -8.22 -5.20 -3.55
N PHE A 63 -9.22 -4.38 -3.86
CA PHE A 63 -10.32 -4.79 -4.75
C PHE A 63 -9.85 -5.05 -6.18
N ALA A 64 -8.94 -4.23 -6.71
CA ALA A 64 -8.34 -4.48 -8.02
C ALA A 64 -7.57 -5.81 -8.04
N THR A 65 -6.74 -6.06 -7.02
CA THR A 65 -5.96 -7.29 -6.86
C THR A 65 -6.88 -8.51 -6.71
N MET A 66 -7.94 -8.40 -5.90
CA MET A 66 -8.97 -9.46 -5.75
C MET A 66 -9.60 -9.81 -7.10
N SER A 67 -9.91 -8.82 -7.91
CA SER A 67 -10.54 -9.02 -9.23
C SER A 67 -9.61 -9.78 -10.17
N ILE A 68 -8.31 -9.46 -10.16
CA ILE A 68 -7.28 -10.17 -10.92
C ILE A 68 -7.14 -11.61 -10.41
N LEU A 69 -7.00 -11.81 -9.10
CA LEU A 69 -6.87 -13.13 -8.50
C LEU A 69 -8.09 -14.02 -8.77
N LEU A 70 -9.29 -13.44 -8.80
CA LEU A 70 -10.51 -14.16 -9.13
C LEU A 70 -10.42 -14.73 -10.55
N VAL A 71 -9.99 -13.94 -11.53
CA VAL A 71 -9.83 -14.39 -12.93
C VAL A 71 -8.73 -15.45 -13.05
N LEU A 72 -7.62 -15.30 -12.31
CA LEU A 72 -6.52 -16.26 -12.36
C LEU A 72 -6.82 -17.60 -11.67
N LYS A 73 -7.75 -17.60 -10.71
CA LYS A 73 -8.18 -18.80 -9.96
C LYS A 73 -9.46 -19.43 -10.53
N ALA A 74 -10.17 -18.74 -11.42
CA ALA A 74 -11.36 -19.23 -12.12
C ALA A 74 -10.99 -20.14 -13.29
#